data_AF-A0A7N5P7T9-F1
#
_entry.id   AF-A0A7N5P7T9-F1
#
_cell.length_a   1.000
_cell.length_b   1.000
_cell.length_c   1.000
_cell.angle_alpha   90.00
_cell.angle_beta   90.00
_cell.angle_gamma   90.00
#
_symmetry.space_group_name_H-M   'P 1'
#
loop_
_entity.id
_entity.type
_entity.pdbx_description
1 polymer ?
#
loop_
_entity_poly.entity_id
_entity_poly.type
_entity_poly.pdbx_seq_one_letter_code
_entity_poly.pdbx_strand_id
1 'polypeptide(L)'
;MSHKKLFEDLSGRGKAIGVLTSGGDAQGMNAAVRAVVRMGIYVEAKVYFIYEGYQGMVDGGENIVEVTWESVSSILQVGGTVIGSARCKLNRC
;
A
#
# COMPACT_ATOMS: atom_id res chain seq x y z
N MET A 1 -8.23 32.27 4.31
CA MET A 1 -9.31 31.42 3.77
C MET A 1 -8.76 30.61 2.60
N SER A 2 -8.40 29.33 2.78
CA SER A 2 -8.24 28.34 1.66
C SER A 2 -7.94 26.90 2.12
N HIS A 3 -7.65 26.62 3.40
CA HIS A 3 -7.31 25.26 3.82
C HIS A 3 -8.52 24.30 3.96
N LYS A 4 -9.74 24.80 4.20
CA LYS A 4 -10.91 23.92 4.44
C LYS A 4 -11.35 23.13 3.20
N LYS A 5 -11.27 23.71 2.00
CA LYS A 5 -11.65 23.02 0.75
C LYS A 5 -10.75 21.82 0.42
N LEU A 6 -9.49 21.83 0.85
CA LEU A 6 -8.56 20.72 0.57
C LEU A 6 -8.94 19.47 1.38
N PHE A 7 -9.43 19.64 2.60
CA PHE A 7 -9.78 18.52 3.49
C PHE A 7 -11.20 17.99 3.30
N GLU A 8 -12.15 18.81 2.83
CA GLU A 8 -13.51 18.34 2.51
C GLU A 8 -13.53 17.35 1.33
N ASP A 9 -12.64 17.52 0.35
CA ASP A 9 -12.51 16.62 -0.82
C ASP A 9 -11.58 15.41 -0.56
N LEU A 10 -10.88 15.41 0.59
CA LEU A 10 -9.99 14.33 1.01
C LEU A 10 -10.73 13.16 1.66
N SER A 11 -12.06 13.20 1.80
CA SER A 11 -12.83 12.06 2.29
C SER A 11 -12.62 10.83 1.38
N GLY A 12 -11.93 9.84 1.93
CA GLY A 12 -11.69 8.54 1.31
C GLY A 12 -12.81 7.54 1.57
N ARG A 13 -13.90 7.93 2.25
CA ARG A 13 -15.04 7.04 2.53
C ARG A 13 -15.57 6.41 1.26
N GLY A 14 -15.63 5.09 1.26
CA GLY A 14 -16.09 4.29 0.11
C GLY A 14 -15.05 4.09 -0.98
N LYS A 15 -13.83 4.64 -0.83
CA LYS A 15 -12.69 4.37 -1.72
C LYS A 15 -11.83 3.25 -1.15
N ALA A 16 -11.24 2.47 -2.04
CA ALA A 16 -10.28 1.42 -1.72
C ALA A 16 -8.93 1.74 -2.37
N ILE A 17 -7.85 1.57 -1.63
CA ILE A 17 -6.47 1.81 -2.07
C ILE A 17 -5.73 0.46 -2.02
N GLY A 18 -5.26 0.00 -3.18
CA GLY A 18 -4.35 -1.16 -3.26
C GLY A 18 -2.89 -0.70 -3.28
N VAL A 19 -2.07 -1.25 -2.39
CA VAL A 19 -0.62 -0.98 -2.34
C VAL A 19 0.12 -2.24 -2.73
N LEU A 20 0.94 -2.13 -3.77
CA LEU A 20 1.80 -3.20 -4.27
C LEU A 20 3.21 -2.66 -4.49
N THR A 21 4.22 -3.51 -4.29
CA THR A 21 5.61 -3.20 -4.62
C THR A 21 6.08 -4.12 -5.74
N SER A 22 6.39 -3.54 -6.90
CA SER A 22 6.97 -4.24 -8.05
C SER A 22 8.40 -3.76 -8.29
N GLY A 23 9.27 -4.66 -8.77
CA GLY A 23 10.69 -4.36 -9.02
C GLY A 23 11.62 -4.86 -7.92
N GLY A 24 12.88 -4.41 -7.91
CA GLY A 24 13.87 -4.85 -6.92
C GLY A 24 13.74 -4.13 -5.57
N ASP A 25 14.06 -4.82 -4.48
CA ASP A 25 14.00 -4.24 -3.15
C ASP A 25 14.98 -3.09 -2.95
N ALA A 26 14.44 -1.95 -2.54
CA ALA A 26 15.19 -0.75 -2.20
C ALA A 26 14.90 -0.30 -0.76
N GLN A 27 15.90 0.29 -0.11
CA GLN A 27 15.71 0.92 1.19
C GLN A 27 14.70 2.06 1.08
N GLY A 28 13.69 2.07 1.95
CA GLY A 28 12.65 3.10 2.00
C GLY A 28 11.29 2.68 1.43
N MET A 29 11.17 1.54 0.75
CA MET A 29 9.86 1.06 0.26
C MET A 29 8.88 0.82 1.41
N ASN A 30 9.33 0.24 2.53
CA ASN A 30 8.51 0.08 3.73
C ASN A 30 8.07 1.41 4.34
N ALA A 31 8.88 2.47 4.24
CA ALA A 31 8.50 3.80 4.70
C ALA A 31 7.41 4.41 3.81
N ALA A 32 7.51 4.23 2.49
CA ALA A 32 6.49 4.68 1.53
C ALA A 32 5.16 3.94 1.75
N VAL A 33 5.20 2.60 1.83
CA VAL A 33 4.02 1.76 2.14
C VAL A 33 3.35 2.23 3.43
N ARG A 34 4.14 2.44 4.50
CA ARG A 34 3.63 2.92 5.78
C ARG A 34 2.94 4.29 5.67
N ALA A 35 3.52 5.22 4.91
CA ALA A 35 2.95 6.55 4.73
C ALA A 35 1.60 6.48 4.01
N VAL A 36 1.50 5.69 2.94
CA VAL A 36 0.26 5.50 2.17
C VAL A 36 -0.83 4.87 3.04
N VAL A 37 -0.51 3.80 3.76
CA VAL A 37 -1.49 3.12 4.64
C VAL A 37 -1.99 4.06 5.73
N ARG A 38 -1.09 4.77 6.41
CA ARG A 38 -1.48 5.70 7.48
C ARG A 38 -2.34 6.83 6.97
N MET A 39 -2.00 7.41 5.82
CA MET A 39 -2.84 8.45 5.22
C MET A 39 -4.17 7.91 4.71
N GLY A 40 -4.19 6.72 4.11
CA GLY A 40 -5.41 6.05 3.66
C GLY A 40 -6.40 5.80 4.79
N ILE A 41 -5.93 5.26 5.91
CA ILE A 41 -6.75 5.07 7.11
C ILE A 41 -7.20 6.41 7.70
N TYR A 42 -6.31 7.42 7.73
CA TYR A 42 -6.64 8.76 8.23
C TYR A 42 -7.78 9.41 7.45
N VAL A 43 -7.87 9.17 6.14
CA VAL A 43 -8.96 9.66 5.29
C VAL A 43 -10.18 8.72 5.24
N GLU A 44 -10.26 7.70 6.10
CA GLU A 44 -11.34 6.71 6.14
C GLU A 44 -11.48 5.90 4.83
N ALA A 45 -10.40 5.74 4.07
CA ALA A 45 -10.33 4.80 2.94
C ALA A 45 -9.95 3.40 3.42
N LYS A 46 -10.45 2.38 2.72
CA LYS A 46 -9.99 1.01 2.93
C LYS A 46 -8.66 0.80 2.21
N VAL A 47 -7.68 0.21 2.88
CA VAL A 47 -6.36 -0.03 2.29
C VAL A 47 -6.08 -1.53 2.24
N TYR A 48 -5.57 -2.00 1.12
CA TYR A 48 -5.26 -3.40 0.85
C TYR A 48 -3.79 -3.55 0.43
N PHE A 49 -3.13 -4.58 0.96
CA PHE A 49 -1.82 -5.03 0.49
C PHE A 49 -2.00 -6.09 -0.57
N ILE A 50 -1.25 -5.92 -1.66
CA ILE A 50 -1.20 -6.87 -2.76
C ILE A 50 0.18 -7.51 -2.75
N TYR A 51 0.22 -8.74 -2.25
CA TYR A 51 1.44 -9.55 -2.19
C TYR A 51 1.91 -9.95 -3.58
N GLU A 52 3.19 -10.31 -3.70
CA GLU A 52 3.78 -10.77 -4.97
C GLU A 52 3.57 -9.79 -6.15
N GLY A 53 3.61 -8.49 -5.86
CA GLY A 53 3.55 -7.43 -6.87
C GLY A 53 2.38 -7.54 -7.84
N TYR A 54 2.67 -7.53 -9.14
CA TYR A 54 1.65 -7.67 -10.17
C TYR A 54 1.07 -9.09 -10.25
N GLN A 55 1.82 -10.11 -9.82
CA GLN A 55 1.36 -11.50 -9.93
C GLN A 55 0.23 -11.74 -8.95
N GLY A 56 0.41 -11.33 -7.69
CA GLY A 56 -0.66 -11.44 -6.70
C GLY A 56 -1.85 -10.52 -6.97
N MET A 57 -1.67 -9.44 -7.75
CA MET A 57 -2.80 -8.66 -8.25
C MET A 57 -3.66 -9.46 -9.25
N VAL A 58 -3.03 -10.25 -10.12
CA VAL A 58 -3.71 -11.08 -11.12
C VAL A 58 -4.33 -12.32 -10.48
N ASP A 59 -3.59 -12.97 -9.58
CA ASP A 59 -4.04 -14.18 -8.90
C ASP A 59 -5.19 -13.87 -7.92
N GLY A 60 -5.19 -12.67 -7.34
CA GLY A 60 -6.22 -12.22 -6.40
C GLY A 60 -6.32 -13.13 -5.17
N GLY A 61 -7.50 -13.13 -4.53
CA GLY A 61 -7.79 -13.99 -3.39
C GLY A 61 -6.92 -13.66 -2.17
N GLU A 62 -6.16 -14.64 -1.69
CA GLU A 62 -5.31 -14.53 -0.50
C GLU A 62 -4.15 -13.55 -0.66
N ASN A 63 -3.82 -13.17 -1.89
CA ASN A 63 -2.78 -12.18 -2.17
C ASN A 63 -3.24 -10.74 -1.92
N ILE A 64 -4.53 -10.49 -1.73
CA ILE A 64 -5.08 -9.16 -1.45
C ILE A 64 -5.62 -9.14 -0.02
N VAL A 65 -4.90 -8.50 0.89
CA VAL A 65 -5.21 -8.52 2.32
C VAL A 65 -5.52 -7.11 2.82
N GLU A 66 -6.62 -6.95 3.55
CA GLU A 66 -6.97 -5.67 4.18
C GLU A 66 -5.97 -5.30 5.27
N VAL A 67 -5.56 -4.04 5.29
CA VAL A 67 -4.49 -3.55 6.16
C VAL A 67 -5.08 -2.74 7.30
N THR A 68 -4.66 -3.05 8.52
CA THR A 68 -5.00 -2.24 9.69
C THR A 68 -3.86 -1.33 10.08
N TRP A 69 -4.14 -0.38 10.98
CA TRP A 69 -3.14 0.54 11.50
C TRP A 69 -1.96 -0.20 12.17
N GLU A 70 -2.25 -1.33 12.81
CA GLU A 70 -1.26 -2.15 13.51
C GLU A 70 -0.33 -2.87 12.53
N SER A 71 -0.84 -3.30 11.37
CA SER A 71 -0.08 -4.00 10.33
C SER A 71 1.16 -3.22 9.85
N VAL A 72 1.17 -1.89 9.97
CA VAL A 72 2.28 -1.02 9.53
C VAL A 72 3.09 -0.39 10.67
N SER A 73 2.89 -0.84 11.92
CA SER A 73 3.55 -0.23 13.07
C SER A 73 5.04 -0.59 13.19
N SER A 74 5.43 -1.81 12.80
CA SER A 74 6.80 -2.32 12.95
C SER A 74 7.58 -2.50 11.64
N ILE A 75 7.00 -2.07 10.50
CA ILE A 75 7.56 -2.37 9.18
C ILE A 75 8.79 -1.55 8.80
N LEU A 76 9.07 -0.46 9.52
CA LEU A 76 10.21 0.42 9.23
C LEU A 76 11.57 -0.23 9.52
N GLN A 77 11.63 -1.16 10.46
CA GLN A 77 12.85 -1.85 10.87
C GLN A 77 13.11 -3.12 10.05
N VAL A 78 12.14 -3.52 9.21
CA VAL A 78 12.25 -4.70 8.36
C VAL A 78 12.98 -4.31 7.08
N GLY A 79 14.07 -5.03 6.77
CA GLY A 79 14.77 -4.88 5.49
C GLY A 79 13.96 -5.50 4.34
N GLY A 80 14.05 -4.92 3.14
CA GLY A 80 13.25 -5.33 1.99
C GLY A 80 11.86 -4.69 1.98
N THR A 81 10.85 -5.39 1.47
CA THR A 81 9.44 -4.96 1.50
C THR A 81 8.56 -5.97 2.21
N VAL A 82 7.67 -5.51 3.10
CA VAL A 82 6.77 -6.40 3.88
C VAL A 82 5.70 -7.06 3.00
N ILE A 83 5.47 -6.50 1.81
CA ILE A 83 4.47 -6.98 0.85
C ILE A 83 5.08 -7.98 -0.16
N GLY A 84 6.39 -8.23 -0.08
CA GLY A 84 7.11 -8.98 -1.11
C GLY A 84 7.33 -8.18 -2.40
N SER A 85 8.43 -8.53 -3.08
CA SER A 85 8.84 -7.97 -4.36
C SER A 85 8.82 -9.13 -5.35
N ALA A 86 7.71 -9.30 -6.07
CA ALA A 86 7.72 -10.21 -7.22
C ALA A 86 8.10 -9.44 -8.47
N ARG A 87 9.13 -9.93 -9.16
CA ARG A 87 9.38 -9.55 -10.56
C ARG A 87 8.42 -10.36 -11.44
N CYS A 88 7.32 -9.76 -11.86
CA CYS A 88 6.49 -10.33 -12.92
C CYS A 88 7.27 -10.39 -14.23
N LYS A 89 7.37 -11.58 -14.84
CA LYS A 89 7.90 -11.75 -16.21
C LYS A 89 7.02 -11.09 -17.28
N LEU A 90 5.77 -10.77 -16.94
CA LEU A 90 4.77 -10.27 -17.89
C LEU A 90 5.04 -8.85 -18.38
N ASN A 91 5.65 -8.00 -17.54
CA ASN A 91 6.10 -6.66 -17.90
C ASN A 91 7.60 -6.58 -17.61
N ARG A 92 8.43 -6.72 -18.65
CA ARG A 92 9.89 -6.61 -18.57
C ARG A 92 10.27 -5.33 -17.78
N CYS A 93 10.71 -5.52 -16.55
CA CYS A 93 11.37 -4.52 -15.69
C CYS A 93 12.86 -4.82 -15.65
#